data_AF-Q26DB5-F1
#
_entry.id   AF-Q26DB5-F1
#
_cell.length_a   1.000
_cell.length_b   1.000
_cell.length_c   1.000
_cell.angle_alpha   90.00
_cell.angle_beta   90.00
_cell.angle_gamma   90.00
#
_symmetry.space_group_name_H-M   'P 1'
#
loop_
_entity.id
_entity.type
_entity.pdbx_description
1 polymer ?
#
loop_
_entity_poly.entity_id
_entity_poly.type
_entity_poly.pdbx_seq_one_letter_code
_entity_poly.pdbx_strand_id
1 'polypeptide(L)'
;MRFQFYFLFFIATITISCQNEKDDYIPTDQVILSNAFGNKINLNQLESYQNNNIPSYIRFSNQGNAIENDKATLGRILFYDTKLSTNNSISCASCHQQEHAFSDTSIASTGVNGTTSRHSMRLVNVGFQSGTNFFWNERVNSLESQVTEPIKDHAEMGFSGLNGAPTFDELLIKLSDIDYYQVLFNHIYGDEIITEERLQECLSQFVLSIQSFDSRYDDGLQLTGNPGPAFPNYTMSENRGKFLFTTTPDNGGAGCVSCHAPPEFAIRDNIHNNGVIATIADPNIFDHNNTRSPSLRDLQNPEGLLNGPLMHNGSFSTLSEMVEHYNAIDMTNQQLLDPILFDGVGPDGPIGQQLQLTDNDKIALINFLKTLTGNDMYTNPKWSNPFIN
;
A
#
# COMPACT_ATOMS: atom_id res chain seq x y z
N MET A 1 105.40 -10.88 6.76
CA MET A 1 104.02 -10.38 6.61
C MET A 1 103.12 -11.56 6.29
N ARG A 2 102.25 -11.98 7.22
CA ARG A 2 101.23 -13.01 6.98
C ARG A 2 99.88 -12.31 6.84
N PHE A 3 99.23 -12.45 5.69
CA PHE A 3 97.91 -11.88 5.41
C PHE A 3 96.83 -12.85 5.96
N GLN A 4 95.95 -12.34 6.81
CA GLN A 4 94.76 -13.03 7.31
C GLN A 4 93.57 -12.66 6.41
N PHE A 5 92.99 -13.64 5.73
CA PHE A 5 91.71 -13.51 5.03
C PHE A 5 90.57 -13.90 5.99
N TYR A 6 89.65 -12.98 6.25
CA TYR A 6 88.41 -13.26 6.97
C TYR A 6 87.30 -13.52 5.95
N PHE A 7 86.76 -14.74 5.96
CA PHE A 7 85.55 -15.10 5.21
C PHE A 7 84.33 -14.76 6.09
N LEU A 8 83.57 -13.74 5.72
CA LEU A 8 82.26 -13.45 6.33
C LEU A 8 81.19 -14.31 5.65
N PHE A 9 80.63 -15.26 6.40
CA PHE A 9 79.43 -16.02 6.01
C PHE A 9 78.20 -15.15 6.28
N PHE A 10 77.51 -14.71 5.22
CA PHE A 10 76.22 -14.01 5.33
C PHE A 10 75.11 -15.06 5.44
N ILE A 11 74.55 -15.25 6.64
CA ILE A 11 73.36 -16.09 6.85
C ILE A 11 72.15 -15.25 6.45
N ALA A 12 71.57 -15.55 5.29
CA ALA A 12 70.29 -14.99 4.87
C ALA A 12 69.16 -15.70 5.63
N THR A 13 68.66 -15.08 6.69
CA THR A 13 67.42 -15.49 7.37
C THR A 13 66.24 -15.13 6.47
N ILE A 14 65.65 -16.13 5.83
CA ILE A 14 64.35 -16.00 5.16
C ILE A 14 63.28 -15.94 6.26
N THR A 15 62.81 -14.73 6.57
CA THR A 15 61.61 -14.53 7.38
C THR A 15 60.39 -14.78 6.51
N ILE A 16 59.81 -15.96 6.62
CA ILE A 16 58.46 -16.22 6.10
C ILE A 16 57.50 -15.42 6.97
N SER A 17 57.04 -14.28 6.44
CA SER A 17 55.94 -13.53 7.02
C SER A 17 54.65 -14.25 6.67
N CYS A 18 54.06 -14.95 7.64
CA CYS A 18 52.64 -15.31 7.54
C CYS A 18 51.84 -14.00 7.51
N GLN A 19 51.37 -13.60 6.33
CA GLN A 19 50.21 -12.71 6.27
C GLN A 19 49.06 -13.52 6.88
N ASN A 20 48.61 -13.12 8.06
CA ASN A 20 47.29 -13.50 8.52
C ASN A 20 46.32 -12.88 7.50
N GLU A 21 45.90 -13.67 6.52
CA GLU A 21 44.59 -13.45 5.91
C GLU A 21 43.62 -13.49 7.09
N LYS A 22 43.14 -12.30 7.48
CA LYS A 22 41.96 -12.22 8.31
C LYS A 22 40.87 -12.78 7.42
N ASP A 23 40.51 -14.04 7.65
CA ASP A 23 39.20 -14.51 7.26
C ASP A 23 38.23 -13.53 7.90
N ASP A 24 37.63 -12.66 7.08
CA ASP A 24 36.61 -11.73 7.53
C ASP A 24 35.46 -12.58 8.09
N TYR A 25 35.38 -12.66 9.42
CA TYR A 25 34.30 -13.36 10.11
C TYR A 25 32.98 -12.69 9.71
N ILE A 26 32.19 -13.39 8.90
CA ILE A 26 30.81 -13.01 8.62
C ILE A 26 29.97 -13.62 9.75
N PRO A 27 29.24 -12.80 10.54
CA PRO A 27 28.33 -13.32 11.56
C PRO A 27 27.32 -14.30 10.94
N THR A 28 27.00 -15.40 11.64
CA THR A 28 26.07 -16.44 11.18
C THR A 28 24.73 -15.83 10.72
N ASP A 29 24.22 -14.85 11.45
CA ASP A 29 23.00 -14.10 11.14
C ASP A 29 23.07 -13.43 9.76
N GLN A 30 24.21 -12.81 9.42
CA GLN A 30 24.40 -12.18 8.12
C GLN A 30 24.43 -13.21 6.99
N VAL A 31 24.97 -14.41 7.23
CA VAL A 31 24.93 -15.51 6.25
C VAL A 31 23.50 -15.99 6.03
N ILE A 32 22.73 -16.19 7.11
CA ILE A 32 21.30 -16.57 7.06
C ILE A 32 20.51 -15.55 6.23
N LEU A 33 20.64 -14.26 6.54
CA LEU A 33 19.96 -13.20 5.81
C LEU A 33 20.40 -13.11 4.35
N SER A 34 21.70 -13.25 4.08
CA SER A 34 22.23 -13.17 2.70
C SER A 34 21.74 -14.34 1.84
N ASN A 35 21.51 -15.52 2.43
CA ASN A 35 20.94 -16.66 1.71
C ASN A 35 19.48 -16.45 1.29
N ALA A 36 18.71 -15.65 2.03
CA ALA A 36 17.31 -15.36 1.71
C ALA A 36 17.14 -14.08 0.88
N PHE A 37 17.96 -13.06 1.14
CA PHE A 37 17.74 -11.68 0.66
C PHE A 37 18.93 -11.10 -0.12
N GLY A 38 20.05 -11.83 -0.22
CA GLY A 38 21.27 -11.31 -0.81
C GLY A 38 21.74 -10.07 -0.05
N ASN A 39 22.02 -8.99 -0.78
CA ASN A 39 22.46 -7.72 -0.18
C ASN A 39 21.31 -6.76 0.14
N LYS A 40 20.05 -7.18 -0.04
CA LYS A 40 18.88 -6.29 0.10
C LYS A 40 18.49 -6.04 1.55
N ILE A 41 18.96 -6.86 2.50
CA ILE A 41 18.68 -6.72 3.94
C ILE A 41 20.00 -6.70 4.71
N ASN A 42 20.28 -5.59 5.37
CA ASN A 42 21.44 -5.40 6.25
C ASN A 42 20.99 -4.75 7.56
N LEU A 43 21.01 -5.50 8.66
CA LEU A 43 20.51 -5.04 9.95
C LEU A 43 21.29 -3.84 10.53
N ASN A 44 22.52 -3.60 10.05
CA ASN A 44 23.31 -2.43 10.46
C ASN A 44 23.04 -1.19 9.60
N GLN A 45 22.32 -1.35 8.49
CA GLN A 45 22.03 -0.28 7.53
C GLN A 45 20.68 -0.54 6.87
N LEU A 46 19.61 -0.45 7.67
CA LEU A 46 18.25 -0.61 7.21
C LEU A 46 17.78 0.57 6.37
N GLU A 47 16.84 0.30 5.46
CA GLU A 47 16.15 1.33 4.70
C GLU A 47 15.40 2.29 5.64
N SER A 48 15.35 3.56 5.26
CA SER A 48 14.57 4.55 5.98
C SER A 48 13.12 4.55 5.49
N TYR A 49 12.22 4.08 6.33
CA TYR A 49 10.78 4.07 6.08
C TYR A 49 10.07 5.31 6.63
N GLN A 50 10.72 6.03 7.56
CA GLN A 50 10.27 7.37 7.93
C GLN A 50 10.43 8.30 6.74
N ASN A 51 9.30 8.67 6.14
CA ASN A 51 9.30 9.68 5.11
C ASN A 51 9.50 11.06 5.78
N ASN A 52 10.75 11.51 5.85
CA ASN A 52 11.09 12.86 6.31
C ASN A 52 10.49 13.98 5.43
N ASN A 53 9.87 13.61 4.30
CA ASN A 53 9.23 14.52 3.37
C ASN A 53 7.70 14.44 3.41
N ILE A 54 7.06 13.87 4.45
CA ILE A 54 5.60 14.08 4.64
C ILE A 54 5.38 15.59 4.68
N PRO A 55 4.67 16.18 3.70
CA PRO A 55 4.57 17.63 3.65
C PRO A 55 3.84 18.16 4.88
N SER A 56 4.23 19.32 5.39
CA SER A 56 3.65 19.88 6.61
C SER A 56 2.15 20.22 6.50
N TYR A 57 1.61 20.22 5.28
CA TYR A 57 0.18 20.41 5.03
C TYR A 57 -0.66 19.17 5.32
N ILE A 58 -0.03 18.01 5.50
CA ILE A 58 -0.71 16.75 5.73
C ILE A 58 -1.37 16.75 7.12
N ARG A 59 -2.69 16.52 7.18
CA ARG A 59 -3.56 16.70 8.34
C ARG A 59 -3.99 15.37 8.97
N PHE A 60 -4.29 14.38 8.14
CA PHE A 60 -4.64 13.05 8.63
C PHE A 60 -3.37 12.23 8.71
N SER A 61 -2.85 12.04 9.91
CA SER A 61 -1.71 11.15 10.14
C SER A 61 -2.00 10.33 11.39
N ASN A 62 -1.72 9.04 11.34
CA ASN A 62 -1.67 8.19 12.52
C ASN A 62 -0.46 8.58 13.38
N GLN A 63 -0.49 9.77 13.98
CA GLN A 63 0.63 10.34 14.77
C GLN A 63 1.05 9.48 15.98
N GLY A 64 0.29 8.43 16.31
CA GLY A 64 0.65 7.42 17.31
C GLY A 64 1.59 6.31 16.80
N ASN A 65 1.74 6.11 15.49
CA ASN A 65 2.50 5.01 14.89
C ASN A 65 3.70 5.56 14.10
N ALA A 66 4.69 6.11 14.80
CA ALA A 66 5.97 6.43 14.15
C ALA A 66 6.52 5.15 13.50
N ILE A 67 6.94 5.24 12.24
CA ILE A 67 7.43 4.07 11.53
C ILE A 67 8.82 3.71 12.07
N GLU A 68 8.98 2.48 12.54
CA GLU A 68 10.24 1.91 13.00
C GLU A 68 10.85 1.09 11.85
N ASN A 69 12.08 1.43 11.44
CA ASN A 69 12.67 0.89 10.21
C ASN A 69 12.90 -0.63 10.26
N ASP A 70 13.24 -1.16 11.42
CA ASP A 70 13.43 -2.59 11.69
C ASP A 70 12.12 -3.37 11.58
N LYS A 71 11.04 -2.88 12.21
CA LYS A 71 9.69 -3.46 12.10
C LYS A 71 9.14 -3.37 10.68
N ALA A 72 9.31 -2.23 10.01
CA ALA A 72 8.91 -2.06 8.61
C ALA A 72 9.73 -2.95 7.66
N THR A 73 11.01 -3.19 7.96
CA THR A 73 11.83 -4.13 7.18
C THR A 73 11.32 -5.57 7.31
N LEU A 74 11.02 -6.02 8.54
CA LEU A 74 10.41 -7.34 8.73
C LEU A 74 9.01 -7.40 8.10
N GLY A 75 8.22 -6.33 8.20
CA GLY A 75 6.94 -6.19 7.52
C GLY A 75 7.05 -6.34 6.00
N ARG A 76 8.07 -5.73 5.39
CA ARG A 76 8.37 -5.89 3.97
C ARG A 76 8.68 -7.34 3.62
N ILE A 77 9.49 -8.01 4.43
CA ILE A 77 9.82 -9.43 4.22
C ILE A 77 8.54 -10.26 4.26
N LEU A 78 7.73 -10.12 5.31
CA LEU A 78 6.44 -10.78 5.45
C LEU A 78 5.53 -10.50 4.24
N PHE A 79 5.39 -9.23 3.84
CA PHE A 79 4.50 -8.83 2.74
C PHE A 79 4.79 -9.56 1.41
N TYR A 80 6.06 -9.86 1.13
CA TYR A 80 6.48 -10.55 -0.09
C TYR A 80 6.64 -12.07 0.06
N ASP A 81 6.61 -12.59 1.29
CA ASP A 81 6.91 -13.99 1.56
C ASP A 81 5.72 -14.93 1.28
N THR A 82 5.89 -15.86 0.35
CA THR A 82 4.85 -16.84 0.05
C THR A 82 4.66 -17.87 1.17
N LYS A 83 5.59 -17.97 2.13
CA LYS A 83 5.42 -18.86 3.30
C LYS A 83 4.22 -18.50 4.17
N LEU A 84 3.64 -17.32 4.02
CA LEU A 84 2.39 -16.93 4.68
C LEU A 84 1.14 -17.59 4.08
N SER A 85 1.24 -18.28 2.93
CA SER A 85 0.13 -19.09 2.40
C SER A 85 0.31 -20.58 2.67
N THR A 86 -0.81 -21.29 2.77
CA THR A 86 -0.84 -22.71 3.15
C THR A 86 -0.10 -23.61 2.18
N ASN A 87 -0.09 -23.27 0.89
CA ASN A 87 0.58 -24.01 -0.18
C ASN A 87 1.89 -23.35 -0.67
N ASN A 88 2.35 -22.29 0.00
CA ASN A 88 3.51 -21.48 -0.37
C ASN A 88 3.46 -20.83 -1.77
N SER A 89 2.28 -20.59 -2.33
CA SER A 89 2.14 -20.08 -3.71
C SER A 89 1.85 -18.58 -3.82
N ILE A 90 1.38 -17.91 -2.76
CA ILE A 90 1.00 -16.49 -2.80
C ILE A 90 1.50 -15.75 -1.56
N SER A 91 1.74 -14.45 -1.70
CA SER A 91 2.03 -13.51 -0.62
C SER A 91 1.07 -12.32 -0.69
N CYS A 92 1.17 -11.36 0.22
CA CYS A 92 0.38 -10.12 0.12
C CYS A 92 0.65 -9.42 -1.23
N ALA A 93 1.91 -9.44 -1.69
CA ALA A 93 2.33 -8.86 -2.96
C ALA A 93 1.72 -9.54 -4.21
N SER A 94 1.17 -10.75 -4.10
CA SER A 94 0.47 -11.39 -5.23
C SER A 94 -0.77 -10.60 -5.66
N CYS A 95 -1.47 -9.98 -4.70
CA CYS A 95 -2.70 -9.20 -4.92
C CYS A 95 -2.48 -7.68 -4.72
N HIS A 96 -1.31 -7.28 -4.21
CA HIS A 96 -0.93 -5.89 -3.93
C HIS A 96 0.43 -5.59 -4.56
N GLN A 97 0.43 -5.39 -5.87
CA GLN A 97 1.61 -5.29 -6.72
C GLN A 97 2.17 -3.85 -6.72
N GLN A 98 3.45 -3.66 -6.39
CA GLN A 98 4.07 -2.34 -6.27
C GLN A 98 3.92 -1.50 -7.54
N GLU A 99 4.16 -2.13 -8.70
CA GLU A 99 4.03 -1.53 -10.03
C GLU A 99 2.61 -1.01 -10.34
N HIS A 100 1.62 -1.45 -9.55
CA HIS A 100 0.23 -1.04 -9.62
C HIS A 100 -0.23 -0.36 -8.34
N ALA A 101 0.63 0.43 -7.69
CA ALA A 101 0.29 1.14 -6.46
C ALA A 101 -0.25 0.23 -5.35
N PHE A 102 0.32 -0.96 -5.25
CA PHE A 102 -0.10 -2.01 -4.33
C PHE A 102 -1.58 -2.41 -4.50
N SER A 103 -2.04 -2.46 -5.75
CA SER A 103 -3.34 -3.01 -6.18
C SER A 103 -3.14 -4.33 -6.93
N ASP A 104 -4.26 -4.93 -7.36
CA ASP A 104 -4.27 -6.01 -8.36
C ASP A 104 -4.71 -5.45 -9.73
N THR A 105 -4.28 -6.09 -10.81
CA THR A 105 -4.82 -5.86 -12.15
C THR A 105 -6.05 -6.71 -12.45
N SER A 106 -6.23 -7.79 -11.70
CA SER A 106 -7.40 -8.67 -11.76
C SER A 106 -8.62 -8.03 -11.06
N ILE A 107 -9.82 -8.32 -11.56
CA ILE A 107 -11.07 -7.88 -10.91
C ILE A 107 -11.19 -8.50 -9.51
N ALA A 108 -11.01 -9.82 -9.41
CA ALA A 108 -10.86 -10.54 -8.16
C ALA A 108 -9.50 -11.24 -8.13
N SER A 109 -8.85 -11.15 -6.97
CA SER A 109 -7.51 -11.66 -6.76
C SER A 109 -7.57 -13.16 -6.53
N THR A 110 -6.59 -13.90 -7.06
CA THR A 110 -6.55 -15.36 -6.92
C THR A 110 -5.85 -15.76 -5.62
N GLY A 111 -6.57 -16.46 -4.75
CA GLY A 111 -6.02 -17.03 -3.53
C GLY A 111 -5.73 -18.53 -3.65
N VAL A 112 -5.43 -19.19 -2.53
CA VAL A 112 -5.03 -20.61 -2.50
C VAL A 112 -6.20 -21.56 -2.74
N ASN A 113 -7.42 -21.17 -2.38
CA ASN A 113 -8.64 -21.99 -2.51
C ASN A 113 -9.80 -21.27 -3.21
N GLY A 114 -9.56 -20.14 -3.88
CA GLY A 114 -10.62 -19.40 -4.55
C GLY A 114 -10.18 -18.01 -5.01
N THR A 115 -11.14 -17.11 -5.14
CA THR A 115 -10.90 -15.71 -5.47
C THR A 115 -11.53 -14.80 -4.42
N THR A 116 -11.00 -13.59 -4.27
CA THR A 116 -11.57 -12.59 -3.37
C THR A 116 -12.99 -12.20 -3.79
N SER A 117 -13.84 -11.86 -2.82
CA SER A 117 -15.23 -11.41 -3.08
C SER A 117 -15.31 -9.94 -3.50
N ARG A 118 -14.22 -9.19 -3.27
CA ARG A 118 -14.04 -7.78 -3.65
C ARG A 118 -12.65 -7.58 -4.26
N HIS A 119 -12.51 -6.54 -5.06
CA HIS A 119 -11.25 -6.13 -5.64
C HIS A 119 -10.26 -5.73 -4.54
N SER A 120 -8.98 -6.14 -4.67
CA SER A 120 -7.92 -5.74 -3.75
C SER A 120 -7.73 -4.22 -3.80
N MET A 121 -7.84 -3.57 -2.64
CA MET A 121 -7.65 -2.12 -2.56
C MET A 121 -6.18 -1.75 -2.78
N ARG A 122 -5.92 -0.64 -3.47
CA ARG A 122 -4.62 0.05 -3.41
C ARG A 122 -4.25 0.33 -1.95
N LEU A 123 -2.99 0.08 -1.58
CA LEU A 123 -2.48 0.31 -0.22
C LEU A 123 -1.77 1.67 -0.04
N VAL A 124 -1.71 2.50 -1.08
CA VAL A 124 -1.08 3.83 -0.99
C VAL A 124 -1.81 4.71 0.03
N ASN A 125 -1.03 5.29 0.94
CA ASN A 125 -1.48 6.25 1.95
C ASN A 125 -2.57 5.73 2.92
N VAL A 126 -2.62 4.41 3.19
CA VAL A 126 -3.59 3.83 4.14
C VAL A 126 -3.48 4.40 5.56
N GLY A 127 -2.31 4.94 5.94
CA GLY A 127 -2.09 5.62 7.22
C GLY A 127 -2.65 7.04 7.32
N PHE A 128 -3.26 7.56 6.25
CA PHE A 128 -3.73 8.94 6.13
C PHE A 128 -5.26 8.96 5.96
N GLN A 129 -5.95 8.63 7.04
CA GLN A 129 -7.42 8.54 7.11
C GLN A 129 -7.94 9.15 8.41
N SER A 130 -9.22 9.56 8.45
CA SER A 130 -9.83 10.10 9.69
C SER A 130 -10.21 9.03 10.72
N GLY A 131 -10.20 7.77 10.31
CA GLY A 131 -10.69 6.63 11.07
C GLY A 131 -9.69 5.54 11.37
N THR A 132 -10.18 4.48 11.98
CA THR A 132 -9.40 3.25 12.23
C THR A 132 -10.02 2.02 11.57
N ASN A 133 -11.08 2.17 10.78
CA ASN A 133 -11.70 1.03 10.12
C ASN A 133 -10.98 0.69 8.79
N PHE A 134 -11.03 -0.58 8.40
CA PHE A 134 -10.37 -1.15 7.21
C PHE A 134 -11.28 -2.12 6.46
N PHE A 135 -10.87 -2.46 5.23
CA PHE A 135 -11.67 -3.08 4.17
C PHE A 135 -12.75 -2.17 3.56
N TRP A 136 -13.23 -2.51 2.37
CA TRP A 136 -14.35 -1.86 1.69
C TRP A 136 -15.60 -1.63 2.56
N ASN A 137 -15.88 -2.57 3.47
CA ASN A 137 -17.00 -2.50 4.41
C ASN A 137 -16.63 -2.15 5.84
N GLU A 138 -15.41 -1.66 6.08
CA GLU A 138 -15.01 -1.11 7.38
C GLU A 138 -15.16 -2.09 8.56
N ARG A 139 -15.15 -3.41 8.28
CA ARG A 139 -15.52 -4.46 9.25
C ARG A 139 -14.47 -4.72 10.35
N VAL A 140 -13.26 -4.18 10.19
CA VAL A 140 -12.15 -4.33 11.14
C VAL A 140 -11.66 -2.94 11.53
N ASN A 141 -11.39 -2.72 12.82
CA ASN A 141 -11.19 -1.41 13.42
C ASN A 141 -9.72 -1.06 13.74
N SER A 142 -8.75 -1.81 13.20
CA SER A 142 -7.31 -1.51 13.25
C SER A 142 -6.58 -2.10 12.04
N LEU A 143 -5.43 -1.53 11.67
CA LEU A 143 -4.64 -2.04 10.55
C LEU A 143 -3.96 -3.34 10.97
N GLU A 144 -3.49 -3.37 12.22
CA GLU A 144 -2.89 -4.51 12.89
C GLU A 144 -3.82 -5.72 12.81
N SER A 145 -5.10 -5.59 13.14
CA SER A 145 -6.05 -6.70 12.97
C SER A 145 -6.29 -7.01 11.48
N GLN A 146 -6.35 -6.00 10.61
CA GLN A 146 -6.63 -6.24 9.19
C GLN A 146 -5.55 -7.06 8.50
N VAL A 147 -4.26 -6.85 8.79
CA VAL A 147 -3.16 -7.49 8.06
C VAL A 147 -3.08 -9.00 8.26
N THR A 148 -3.69 -9.57 9.30
CA THR A 148 -3.76 -11.03 9.51
C THR A 148 -5.06 -11.67 9.05
N GLU A 149 -6.09 -10.88 8.71
CA GLU A 149 -7.36 -11.41 8.19
C GLU A 149 -7.20 -12.13 6.83
N PRO A 150 -6.49 -11.61 5.81
CA PRO A 150 -6.20 -12.35 4.57
C PRO A 150 -5.46 -13.68 4.80
N ILE A 151 -4.61 -13.72 5.84
CA ILE A 151 -3.87 -14.93 6.20
C ILE A 151 -4.84 -16.03 6.67
N LYS A 152 -5.81 -15.62 7.48
CA LYS A 152 -6.84 -16.46 8.09
C LYS A 152 -8.02 -16.76 7.16
N ASP A 153 -8.21 -16.01 6.09
CA ASP A 153 -9.27 -16.27 5.11
C ASP A 153 -8.99 -17.55 4.32
N HIS A 154 -10.02 -18.39 4.17
CA HIS A 154 -9.88 -19.71 3.55
C HIS A 154 -9.60 -19.64 2.05
N ALA A 155 -10.19 -18.67 1.36
CA ALA A 155 -10.03 -18.48 -0.08
C ALA A 155 -8.72 -17.75 -0.40
N GLU A 156 -8.29 -16.82 0.45
CA GLU A 156 -7.07 -16.02 0.29
C GLU A 156 -5.80 -16.82 0.63
N MET A 157 -5.14 -16.65 1.79
CA MET A 157 -3.88 -17.37 2.08
C MET A 157 -4.08 -18.70 2.81
N GLY A 158 -5.24 -18.91 3.43
CA GLY A 158 -5.80 -20.22 3.72
C GLY A 158 -5.57 -20.79 5.12
N PHE A 159 -4.92 -20.09 6.06
CA PHE A 159 -4.69 -20.58 7.43
C PHE A 159 -5.95 -20.44 8.31
N SER A 160 -7.08 -20.94 7.80
CA SER A 160 -8.41 -20.70 8.33
C SER A 160 -8.90 -21.75 9.33
N GLY A 161 -8.25 -22.91 9.41
CA GLY A 161 -8.77 -24.07 10.15
C GLY A 161 -10.02 -24.73 9.53
N LEU A 162 -10.52 -24.23 8.39
CA LEU A 162 -11.73 -24.74 7.74
C LEU A 162 -11.40 -25.85 6.75
N ASN A 163 -12.28 -26.84 6.63
CA ASN A 163 -12.18 -27.94 5.65
C ASN A 163 -10.83 -28.71 5.69
N GLY A 164 -10.19 -28.78 6.86
CA GLY A 164 -8.88 -29.41 7.03
C GLY A 164 -7.69 -28.54 6.62
N ALA A 165 -7.91 -27.26 6.30
CA ALA A 165 -6.83 -26.30 6.17
C ALA A 165 -6.18 -26.06 7.55
N PRO A 166 -4.85 -25.79 7.59
CA PRO A 166 -4.16 -25.50 8.84
C PRO A 166 -4.67 -24.22 9.50
N THR A 167 -4.42 -24.06 10.80
CA THR A 167 -4.79 -22.87 11.59
C THR A 167 -3.68 -21.81 11.55
N PHE A 168 -4.01 -20.60 11.99
CA PHE A 168 -3.03 -19.54 12.16
C PHE A 168 -1.92 -19.92 13.16
N ASP A 169 -2.21 -20.69 14.21
CA ASP A 169 -1.18 -21.16 15.15
C ASP A 169 -0.17 -22.08 14.45
N GLU A 170 -0.62 -22.92 13.51
CA GLU A 170 0.28 -23.76 12.70
C GLU A 170 1.16 -22.92 11.76
N LEU A 171 0.68 -21.76 11.29
CA LEU A 171 1.55 -20.79 10.61
C LEU A 171 2.62 -20.25 11.56
N LEU A 172 2.29 -19.86 12.78
CA LEU A 172 3.28 -19.34 13.73
C LEU A 172 4.40 -20.34 14.00
N ILE A 173 4.04 -21.63 14.19
CA ILE A 173 5.01 -22.73 14.31
C ILE A 173 5.86 -22.83 13.04
N LYS A 174 5.24 -22.86 11.87
CA LYS A 174 5.94 -22.92 10.58
C LYS A 174 6.94 -21.77 10.40
N LEU A 175 6.58 -20.54 10.79
CA LEU A 175 7.49 -19.40 10.70
C LEU A 175 8.63 -19.49 11.73
N SER A 176 8.37 -20.05 12.91
CA SER A 176 9.40 -20.24 13.94
C SER A 176 10.50 -21.23 13.53
N ASP A 177 10.20 -22.15 12.59
CA ASP A 177 11.16 -23.11 12.03
C ASP A 177 12.04 -22.52 10.91
N ILE A 178 11.91 -21.22 10.59
CA ILE A 178 12.65 -20.56 9.52
C ILE A 178 13.75 -19.66 10.12
N ASP A 179 15.00 -19.99 9.81
CA ASP A 179 16.20 -19.35 10.37
C ASP A 179 16.18 -17.81 10.25
N TYR A 180 15.79 -17.25 9.10
CA TYR A 180 15.81 -15.79 8.94
C TYR A 180 14.72 -15.10 9.78
N TYR A 181 13.61 -15.76 10.10
CA TYR A 181 12.63 -15.17 11.03
C TYR A 181 13.17 -15.17 12.46
N GLN A 182 13.82 -16.24 12.91
CA GLN A 182 14.49 -16.27 14.23
C GLN A 182 15.46 -15.09 14.38
N VAL A 183 16.33 -14.89 13.39
CA VAL A 183 17.29 -13.75 13.37
C VAL A 183 16.56 -12.40 13.43
N LEU A 184 15.52 -12.20 12.60
CA LEU A 184 14.80 -10.93 12.50
C LEU A 184 13.99 -10.61 13.76
N PHE A 185 13.27 -11.58 14.32
CA PHE A 185 12.52 -11.39 15.57
C PHE A 185 13.45 -11.15 16.75
N ASN A 186 14.57 -11.87 16.85
CA ASN A 186 15.56 -11.64 17.89
C ASN A 186 16.18 -10.23 17.80
N HIS A 187 16.43 -9.74 16.59
CA HIS A 187 16.92 -8.37 16.38
C HIS A 187 15.94 -7.30 16.89
N ILE A 188 14.65 -7.47 16.64
CA ILE A 188 13.61 -6.46 16.92
C ILE A 188 13.12 -6.54 18.37
N TYR A 189 12.90 -7.76 18.89
CA TYR A 189 12.25 -7.98 20.18
C TYR A 189 13.18 -8.55 21.26
N GLY A 190 14.41 -8.93 20.90
CA GLY A 190 15.38 -9.53 21.82
C GLY A 190 15.15 -11.02 22.10
N ASP A 191 14.25 -11.67 21.35
CA ASP A 191 13.99 -13.10 21.39
C ASP A 191 13.40 -13.59 20.04
N GLU A 192 13.44 -14.90 19.79
CA GLU A 192 12.99 -15.51 18.52
C GLU A 192 11.47 -15.81 18.48
N ILE A 193 10.70 -15.39 19.49
CA ILE A 193 9.27 -15.74 19.62
C ILE A 193 8.46 -15.01 18.54
N ILE A 194 7.66 -15.76 17.81
CA ILE A 194 6.72 -15.22 16.82
C ILE A 194 5.31 -15.32 17.40
N THR A 195 4.65 -14.17 17.53
CA THR A 195 3.23 -14.09 17.92
C THR A 195 2.42 -13.39 16.85
N GLU A 196 1.09 -13.52 16.91
CA GLU A 196 0.21 -12.77 16.01
C GLU A 196 0.45 -11.26 16.14
N GLU A 197 0.54 -10.75 17.37
CA GLU A 197 0.70 -9.32 17.62
C GLU A 197 2.00 -8.77 17.00
N ARG A 198 3.10 -9.52 17.09
CA ARG A 198 4.38 -9.10 16.49
C ARG A 198 4.33 -9.15 14.94
N LEU A 199 3.62 -10.11 14.36
CA LEU A 199 3.35 -10.14 12.91
C LEU A 199 2.51 -8.94 12.48
N GLN A 200 1.42 -8.67 13.20
CA GLN A 200 0.53 -7.54 12.95
C GLN A 200 1.28 -6.20 13.04
N GLU A 201 2.11 -6.04 14.06
CA GLU A 201 2.95 -4.86 14.24
C GLU A 201 3.92 -4.67 13.06
N CYS A 202 4.67 -5.70 12.67
CA CYS A 202 5.63 -5.57 11.58
C CYS A 202 4.95 -5.32 10.21
N LEU A 203 3.91 -6.10 9.88
CA LEU A 203 3.17 -5.93 8.62
C LEU A 203 2.51 -4.55 8.53
N SER A 204 1.84 -4.10 9.60
CA SER A 204 1.20 -2.77 9.62
C SER A 204 2.22 -1.64 9.44
N GLN A 205 3.40 -1.74 10.04
CA GLN A 205 4.49 -0.77 9.88
C GLN A 205 4.95 -0.65 8.42
N PHE A 206 5.10 -1.77 7.70
CA PHE A 206 5.40 -1.74 6.27
C PHE A 206 4.26 -1.12 5.46
N VAL A 207 3.02 -1.53 5.72
CA VAL A 207 1.84 -1.05 4.98
C VAL A 207 1.61 0.46 5.21
N LEU A 208 1.81 0.98 6.43
CA LEU A 208 1.79 2.42 6.75
C LEU A 208 2.89 3.22 6.05
N SER A 209 4.01 2.56 5.72
CA SER A 209 5.12 3.20 5.03
C SER A 209 4.87 3.45 3.55
N ILE A 210 3.88 2.78 2.94
CA ILE A 210 3.57 2.92 1.51
C ILE A 210 2.90 4.27 1.29
N GLN A 211 3.69 5.23 0.80
CA GLN A 211 3.29 6.63 0.73
C GLN A 211 3.60 7.25 -0.63
N SER A 212 2.73 8.17 -1.05
CA SER A 212 2.87 8.94 -2.30
C SER A 212 2.49 10.40 -2.05
N PHE A 213 3.51 11.25 -2.00
CA PHE A 213 3.41 12.70 -1.76
C PHE A 213 4.37 13.51 -2.65
N ASP A 214 4.72 12.97 -3.81
CA ASP A 214 5.61 13.54 -4.82
C ASP A 214 4.88 13.76 -6.17
N SER A 215 3.56 13.94 -6.12
CA SER A 215 2.74 14.17 -7.31
C SER A 215 2.78 15.63 -7.77
N ARG A 216 2.32 15.91 -9.00
CA ARG A 216 2.17 17.30 -9.49
C ARG A 216 1.21 18.13 -8.63
N TYR A 217 0.25 17.48 -7.96
CA TYR A 217 -0.59 18.14 -6.96
C TYR A 217 0.20 18.60 -5.74
N ASP A 218 1.12 17.77 -5.27
CA ASP A 218 1.98 18.10 -4.12
C ASP A 218 2.89 19.30 -4.44
N ASP A 219 3.51 19.31 -5.63
CA ASP A 219 4.28 20.45 -6.14
C ASP A 219 3.43 21.73 -6.19
N GLY A 220 2.22 21.63 -6.76
CA GLY A 220 1.32 22.77 -6.91
C GLY A 220 0.86 23.33 -5.57
N LEU A 221 0.56 22.45 -4.61
CA LEU A 221 0.16 22.84 -3.26
C LEU A 221 1.32 23.46 -2.48
N GLN A 222 2.55 22.96 -2.66
CA GLN A 222 3.75 23.56 -2.05
C GLN A 222 4.00 24.97 -2.58
N LEU A 223 3.82 25.20 -3.89
CA LEU A 223 4.02 26.51 -4.52
C LEU A 223 3.02 27.57 -4.04
N THR A 224 1.77 27.19 -3.75
CA THR A 224 0.73 28.15 -3.34
C THR A 224 0.46 28.19 -1.84
N GLY A 225 0.80 27.14 -1.10
CA GLY A 225 0.45 26.94 0.31
C GLY A 225 -1.05 26.77 0.57
N ASN A 226 -1.88 26.69 -0.47
CA ASN A 226 -3.34 26.63 -0.35
C ASN A 226 -3.95 25.89 -1.56
N PRO A 227 -4.79 24.85 -1.36
CA PRO A 227 -5.37 24.08 -2.47
C PRO A 227 -6.40 24.86 -3.29
N GLY A 228 -6.99 25.93 -2.76
CA GLY A 228 -8.07 26.70 -3.37
C GLY A 228 -7.67 27.50 -4.63
N PRO A 229 -6.67 28.40 -4.57
CA PRO A 229 -6.20 29.15 -5.73
C PRO A 229 -5.73 28.24 -6.87
N ALA A 230 -5.80 28.73 -8.12
CA ALA A 230 -5.24 28.01 -9.27
C ALA A 230 -3.75 27.73 -9.06
N PHE A 231 -3.33 26.50 -9.35
CA PHE A 231 -1.91 26.14 -9.29
C PHE A 231 -1.21 26.60 -10.58
N PRO A 232 -0.02 27.23 -10.48
CA PRO A 232 0.69 27.72 -11.64
C PRO A 232 1.31 26.62 -12.51
N ASN A 233 1.55 25.43 -11.95
CA ASN A 233 2.05 24.25 -12.65
C ASN A 233 0.93 23.41 -13.32
N TYR A 234 -0.32 23.90 -13.27
CA TYR A 234 -1.48 23.25 -13.86
C TYR A 234 -1.93 23.96 -15.14
N THR A 235 -2.42 23.18 -16.10
CA THR A 235 -3.18 23.69 -17.24
C THR A 235 -4.51 24.30 -16.80
N MET A 236 -5.19 25.02 -17.69
CA MET A 236 -6.55 25.52 -17.42
C MET A 236 -7.54 24.37 -17.15
N SER A 237 -7.40 23.25 -17.85
CA SER A 237 -8.26 22.08 -17.66
C SER A 237 -8.04 21.42 -16.30
N GLU A 238 -6.79 21.25 -15.86
CA GLU A 238 -6.47 20.70 -14.53
C GLU A 238 -6.95 21.61 -13.40
N ASN A 239 -6.79 22.94 -13.54
CA ASN A 239 -7.33 23.89 -12.56
C ASN A 239 -8.86 23.92 -12.54
N ARG A 240 -9.52 23.76 -13.70
CA ARG A 240 -10.99 23.60 -13.76
C ARG A 240 -11.42 22.31 -13.07
N GLY A 241 -10.73 21.21 -13.28
CA GLY A 241 -10.98 19.93 -12.61
C GLY A 241 -10.82 20.03 -11.10
N LYS A 242 -9.76 20.69 -10.64
CA LYS A 242 -9.54 20.96 -9.22
C LYS A 242 -10.69 21.78 -8.61
N PHE A 243 -11.14 22.83 -9.31
CA PHE A 243 -12.29 23.61 -8.87
C PHE A 243 -13.55 22.75 -8.75
N LEU A 244 -13.87 21.96 -9.78
CA LEU A 244 -15.02 21.05 -9.76
C LEU A 244 -14.92 20.08 -8.59
N PHE A 245 -13.76 19.45 -8.39
CA PHE A 245 -13.53 18.49 -7.31
C PHE A 245 -13.76 19.09 -5.91
N THR A 246 -13.27 20.31 -5.69
CA THR A 246 -13.25 20.98 -4.37
C THR A 246 -14.48 21.83 -4.05
N THR A 247 -15.40 21.97 -5.01
CA THR A 247 -16.57 22.83 -4.90
C THR A 247 -17.83 21.98 -4.89
N THR A 248 -18.81 22.30 -4.03
CA THR A 248 -20.07 21.56 -3.97
C THR A 248 -20.93 21.78 -5.23
N PRO A 249 -21.87 20.86 -5.54
CA PRO A 249 -22.77 21.00 -6.69
C PRO A 249 -23.52 22.34 -6.71
N ASP A 250 -24.06 22.78 -5.57
CA ASP A 250 -24.77 24.07 -5.42
C ASP A 250 -23.93 25.30 -5.80
N ASN A 251 -22.60 25.16 -5.78
CA ASN A 251 -21.65 26.23 -6.12
C ASN A 251 -20.98 25.99 -7.48
N GLY A 252 -21.56 25.12 -8.33
CA GLY A 252 -21.07 24.84 -9.69
C GLY A 252 -19.88 23.88 -9.75
N GLY A 253 -19.65 23.10 -8.70
CA GLY A 253 -18.67 22.01 -8.67
C GLY A 253 -19.31 20.61 -8.76
N ALA A 254 -18.55 19.60 -8.35
CA ALA A 254 -18.92 18.19 -8.37
C ALA A 254 -18.92 17.54 -6.97
N GLY A 255 -18.48 18.26 -5.92
CA GLY A 255 -18.61 17.83 -4.52
C GLY A 255 -17.72 16.68 -4.06
N CYS A 256 -16.78 16.21 -4.90
CA CYS A 256 -15.95 15.03 -4.62
C CYS A 256 -15.17 15.12 -3.29
N VAL A 257 -14.74 16.34 -2.94
CA VAL A 257 -14.03 16.70 -1.70
C VAL A 257 -14.75 16.27 -0.42
N SER A 258 -16.08 16.13 -0.48
CA SER A 258 -16.88 15.79 0.70
C SER A 258 -16.59 14.39 1.22
N CYS A 259 -16.24 13.46 0.32
CA CYS A 259 -15.83 12.10 0.67
C CYS A 259 -14.31 11.92 0.57
N HIS A 260 -13.65 12.58 -0.38
CA HIS A 260 -12.21 12.42 -0.64
C HIS A 260 -11.43 13.67 -0.20
N ALA A 261 -11.15 13.77 1.11
CA ALA A 261 -10.71 15.02 1.73
C ALA A 261 -9.26 15.40 1.37
N PRO A 262 -9.00 16.58 0.77
CA PRO A 262 -7.64 17.08 0.56
C PRO A 262 -7.02 17.55 1.88
N PRO A 263 -5.67 17.59 1.99
CA PRO A 263 -4.70 17.47 0.89
C PRO A 263 -4.22 16.05 0.55
N GLU A 264 -4.58 15.04 1.32
CA GLU A 264 -4.18 13.64 1.08
C GLU A 264 -5.11 12.93 0.13
N PHE A 265 -6.30 13.49 -0.11
CA PHE A 265 -7.47 12.79 -0.66
C PHE A 265 -7.84 11.61 0.24
N ALA A 266 -7.79 11.90 1.54
CA ALA A 266 -7.91 10.95 2.64
C ALA A 266 -9.25 10.22 2.61
N ILE A 267 -9.18 9.01 3.13
CA ILE A 267 -10.32 8.15 3.42
C ILE A 267 -11.11 8.78 4.57
N ARG A 268 -12.40 9.00 4.35
CA ARG A 268 -13.32 9.49 5.38
C ARG A 268 -14.21 8.36 5.88
N ASP A 269 -14.38 8.35 7.19
CA ASP A 269 -15.33 7.49 7.89
C ASP A 269 -16.75 8.07 7.81
N ASN A 270 -17.74 7.22 8.12
CA ASN A 270 -19.16 7.57 8.13
C ASN A 270 -19.68 8.06 6.77
N ILE A 271 -19.05 7.57 5.70
CA ILE A 271 -19.61 7.62 4.35
C ILE A 271 -20.40 6.32 4.14
N HIS A 272 -21.46 6.36 3.34
CA HIS A 272 -22.25 5.19 2.98
C HIS A 272 -21.97 4.73 1.54
N ASN A 273 -22.80 3.84 1.02
CA ASN A 273 -22.62 3.29 -0.31
C ASN A 273 -22.67 4.40 -1.39
N ASN A 274 -21.84 4.26 -2.44
CA ASN A 274 -21.72 5.24 -3.52
C ASN A 274 -22.63 4.96 -4.73
N GLY A 275 -23.50 3.95 -4.67
CA GLY A 275 -24.34 3.52 -5.78
C GLY A 275 -23.78 2.33 -6.56
N VAL A 276 -22.53 1.92 -6.33
CA VAL A 276 -21.99 0.68 -6.92
C VAL A 276 -22.23 -0.45 -5.93
N ILE A 277 -23.14 -1.36 -6.30
CA ILE A 277 -23.66 -2.40 -5.40
C ILE A 277 -23.53 -3.82 -5.94
N ALA A 278 -23.21 -4.05 -7.21
CA ALA A 278 -23.10 -5.42 -7.75
C ALA A 278 -21.91 -6.18 -7.15
N THR A 279 -22.08 -7.46 -6.80
CA THR A 279 -20.94 -8.31 -6.41
C THR A 279 -20.11 -8.76 -7.63
N ILE A 280 -18.86 -9.19 -7.40
CA ILE A 280 -18.03 -9.75 -8.48
C ILE A 280 -18.60 -11.07 -9.01
N ALA A 281 -19.10 -11.93 -8.13
CA ALA A 281 -19.53 -13.28 -8.49
C ALA A 281 -20.83 -13.29 -9.31
N ASP A 282 -21.77 -12.39 -8.98
CA ASP A 282 -23.05 -12.25 -9.69
C ASP A 282 -23.52 -10.79 -9.64
N PRO A 283 -23.71 -10.11 -10.79
CA PRO A 283 -24.16 -8.73 -10.83
C PRO A 283 -25.61 -8.51 -10.35
N ASN A 284 -26.39 -9.59 -10.15
CA ASN A 284 -27.74 -9.54 -9.59
C ASN A 284 -27.77 -9.71 -8.07
N ILE A 285 -26.62 -9.98 -7.44
CA ILE A 285 -26.47 -9.99 -5.98
C ILE A 285 -25.85 -8.66 -5.58
N PHE A 286 -26.44 -8.02 -4.57
CA PHE A 286 -26.07 -6.68 -4.14
C PHE A 286 -25.30 -6.68 -2.81
N ASP A 287 -24.19 -5.95 -2.80
CA ASP A 287 -23.34 -5.62 -1.66
C ASP A 287 -23.51 -4.14 -1.29
N HIS A 288 -24.48 -3.88 -0.41
CA HIS A 288 -24.74 -2.53 0.09
C HIS A 288 -23.80 -2.12 1.24
N ASN A 289 -22.94 -3.04 1.69
CA ASN A 289 -22.08 -2.81 2.86
C ASN A 289 -20.75 -2.16 2.48
N ASN A 290 -20.51 -1.86 1.20
CA ASN A 290 -19.36 -1.06 0.79
C ASN A 290 -19.55 0.41 1.20
N THR A 291 -18.81 0.86 2.21
CA THR A 291 -18.92 2.20 2.82
C THR A 291 -17.61 3.00 2.78
N ARG A 292 -16.51 2.36 2.38
CA ARG A 292 -15.19 3.01 2.38
C ARG A 292 -15.00 3.89 1.14
N SER A 293 -14.56 5.12 1.38
CA SER A 293 -14.08 6.06 0.34
C SER A 293 -12.56 5.92 0.16
N PRO A 294 -12.05 5.17 -0.84
CA PRO A 294 -10.60 4.98 -0.97
C PRO A 294 -9.87 6.29 -1.31
N SER A 295 -8.56 6.31 -1.03
CA SER A 295 -7.69 7.38 -1.54
C SER A 295 -7.76 7.44 -3.07
N LEU A 296 -7.76 8.67 -3.59
CA LEU A 296 -7.70 8.95 -5.03
C LEU A 296 -6.28 9.22 -5.54
N ARG A 297 -5.27 9.08 -4.68
CA ARG A 297 -3.88 9.10 -5.13
C ARG A 297 -3.58 7.85 -5.92
N ASP A 298 -2.74 8.02 -6.94
CA ASP A 298 -2.23 6.91 -7.74
C ASP A 298 -3.35 6.03 -8.33
N LEU A 299 -4.45 6.63 -8.79
CA LEU A 299 -5.46 5.92 -9.60
C LEU A 299 -4.83 5.35 -10.87
N GLN A 300 -3.86 6.08 -11.43
CA GLN A 300 -3.02 5.65 -12.54
C GLN A 300 -1.55 5.74 -12.16
N ASN A 301 -0.70 4.97 -12.84
CA ASN A 301 0.75 5.02 -12.75
C ASN A 301 1.34 6.20 -13.56
N PRO A 302 2.65 6.48 -13.46
CA PRO A 302 3.32 7.57 -14.19
C PRO A 302 3.17 7.49 -15.71
N GLU A 303 2.99 6.29 -16.26
CA GLU A 303 2.75 6.05 -17.69
C GLU A 303 1.29 6.34 -18.11
N GLY A 304 0.41 6.67 -17.16
CA GLY A 304 -0.99 7.01 -17.41
C GLY A 304 -1.92 5.81 -17.55
N LEU A 305 -1.49 4.62 -17.10
CA LEU A 305 -2.31 3.41 -17.05
C LEU A 305 -2.96 3.29 -15.66
N LEU A 306 -4.23 2.88 -15.61
CA LEU A 306 -4.91 2.64 -14.33
C LEU A 306 -4.23 1.51 -13.55
N ASN A 307 -4.13 1.69 -12.23
CA ASN A 307 -3.58 0.71 -11.29
C ASN A 307 -4.62 -0.34 -10.91
N GLY A 308 -5.23 -0.97 -11.92
CA GLY A 308 -6.33 -1.91 -11.77
C GLY A 308 -7.72 -1.31 -12.04
N PRO A 309 -8.75 -2.16 -12.11
CA PRO A 309 -10.13 -1.71 -12.24
C PRO A 309 -10.58 -0.95 -10.98
N LEU A 310 -11.60 -0.11 -11.10
CA LEU A 310 -12.10 0.74 -10.03
C LEU A 310 -13.35 0.15 -9.38
N MET A 311 -13.65 0.64 -8.18
CA MET A 311 -14.73 0.18 -7.29
C MET A 311 -14.44 -1.17 -6.60
N HIS A 312 -15.23 -1.47 -5.58
CA HIS A 312 -15.07 -2.68 -4.77
C HIS A 312 -15.28 -3.98 -5.55
N ASN A 313 -15.91 -3.90 -6.71
CA ASN A 313 -16.20 -5.02 -7.59
C ASN A 313 -15.45 -4.96 -8.93
N GLY A 314 -14.54 -3.99 -9.10
CA GLY A 314 -13.80 -3.80 -10.35
C GLY A 314 -14.66 -3.50 -11.59
N SER A 315 -15.86 -2.96 -11.42
CA SER A 315 -16.83 -2.77 -12.53
C SER A 315 -16.45 -1.67 -13.51
N PHE A 316 -15.55 -0.74 -13.14
CA PHE A 316 -15.13 0.34 -14.02
C PHE A 316 -13.67 0.15 -14.46
N SER A 317 -13.46 0.22 -15.77
CA SER A 317 -12.17 0.04 -16.44
C SER A 317 -11.50 1.37 -16.84
N THR A 318 -12.21 2.49 -16.67
CA THR A 318 -11.73 3.83 -17.03
C THR A 318 -12.13 4.89 -16.00
N LEU A 319 -11.36 5.99 -15.93
CA LEU A 319 -11.76 7.18 -15.15
C LEU A 319 -13.04 7.82 -15.69
N SER A 320 -13.32 7.68 -16.99
CA SER A 320 -14.55 8.19 -17.60
C SER A 320 -15.79 7.49 -17.08
N GLU A 321 -15.78 6.15 -16.99
CA GLU A 321 -16.89 5.38 -16.40
C GLU A 321 -17.15 5.79 -14.94
N MET A 322 -16.08 5.97 -14.16
CA MET A 322 -16.19 6.47 -12.79
C MET A 322 -16.83 7.86 -12.74
N VAL A 323 -16.38 8.80 -13.58
CA VAL A 323 -16.94 10.17 -13.59
C VAL A 323 -18.39 10.17 -14.05
N GLU A 324 -18.76 9.34 -15.04
CA GLU A 324 -20.15 9.23 -15.50
C GLU A 324 -21.08 8.66 -14.41
N HIS A 325 -20.62 7.68 -13.63
CA HIS A 325 -21.38 7.16 -12.48
C HIS A 325 -21.74 8.28 -11.50
N TYR A 326 -20.79 9.13 -11.12
CA TYR A 326 -21.07 10.25 -10.21
C TYR A 326 -21.82 11.41 -10.88
N ASN A 327 -21.72 11.54 -12.21
CA ASN A 327 -22.46 12.55 -12.97
C ASN A 327 -23.98 12.28 -12.96
N ALA A 328 -24.37 11.00 -12.96
CA ALA A 328 -25.76 10.56 -12.91
C ALA A 328 -25.91 9.27 -12.09
N ILE A 329 -26.29 9.41 -10.82
CA ILE A 329 -26.49 8.27 -9.92
C ILE A 329 -27.81 7.56 -10.23
N ASP A 330 -27.75 6.28 -10.57
CA ASP A 330 -28.91 5.41 -10.71
C ASP A 330 -29.43 4.97 -9.33
N MET A 331 -30.71 5.25 -9.05
CA MET A 331 -31.39 4.91 -7.80
C MET A 331 -31.95 3.48 -7.76
N THR A 332 -31.81 2.71 -8.83
CA THR A 332 -32.29 1.33 -8.90
C THR A 332 -31.60 0.47 -7.83
N ASN A 333 -32.41 -0.12 -6.94
CA ASN A 333 -31.96 -0.93 -5.79
C ASN A 333 -31.03 -0.20 -4.80
N GLN A 334 -31.13 1.14 -4.68
CA GLN A 334 -30.25 1.92 -3.80
C GLN A 334 -30.84 2.21 -2.41
N GLN A 335 -31.00 1.19 -1.56
CA GLN A 335 -31.60 1.41 -0.23
C GLN A 335 -30.66 2.11 0.77
N LEU A 336 -29.33 2.03 0.57
CA LEU A 336 -28.30 2.51 1.49
C LEU A 336 -27.31 3.50 0.82
N LEU A 337 -27.72 4.14 -0.29
CA LEU A 337 -26.93 5.19 -0.93
C LEU A 337 -26.70 6.35 0.03
N ASP A 338 -25.48 6.91 0.02
CA ASP A 338 -25.16 8.05 0.86
C ASP A 338 -26.03 9.27 0.50
N PRO A 339 -26.70 9.91 1.48
CA PRO A 339 -27.54 11.08 1.22
C PRO A 339 -26.83 12.25 0.56
N ILE A 340 -25.49 12.32 0.62
CA ILE A 340 -24.73 13.34 -0.09
C ILE A 340 -24.83 13.20 -1.62
N LEU A 341 -25.18 12.01 -2.10
CA LEU A 341 -25.38 11.69 -3.50
C LEU A 341 -26.85 11.80 -3.91
N PHE A 342 -27.69 12.51 -3.13
CA PHE A 342 -29.05 12.85 -3.52
C PHE A 342 -29.10 14.27 -4.11
N ASP A 343 -29.83 14.44 -5.21
CA ASP A 343 -30.19 15.75 -5.77
C ASP A 343 -31.43 16.36 -5.07
N GLY A 344 -32.17 15.52 -4.33
CA GLY A 344 -33.37 15.91 -3.61
C GLY A 344 -34.26 14.72 -3.28
N VAL A 345 -35.51 15.02 -2.95
CA VAL A 345 -36.54 14.01 -2.67
C VAL A 345 -37.76 14.31 -3.52
N GLY A 346 -38.13 13.35 -4.37
CA GLY A 346 -39.34 13.38 -5.18
C GLY A 346 -40.51 12.62 -4.54
N PRO A 347 -41.66 12.54 -5.24
CA PRO A 347 -42.83 11.80 -4.77
C PRO A 347 -42.57 10.31 -4.48
N ASP A 348 -41.62 9.71 -5.20
CA ASP A 348 -41.29 8.28 -5.15
C ASP A 348 -40.03 7.98 -4.30
N GLY A 349 -39.49 8.97 -3.60
CA GLY A 349 -38.29 8.83 -2.75
C GLY A 349 -37.12 9.71 -3.17
N PRO A 350 -35.90 9.43 -2.65
CA PRO A 350 -34.69 10.17 -3.00
C PRO A 350 -34.40 10.12 -4.50
N ILE A 351 -33.96 11.25 -5.04
CA ILE A 351 -33.51 11.37 -6.42
C ILE A 351 -31.98 11.35 -6.39
N GLY A 352 -31.37 10.44 -7.14
CA GLY A 352 -29.91 10.34 -7.24
C GLY A 352 -29.31 11.58 -7.91
N GLN A 353 -28.12 11.96 -7.48
CA GLN A 353 -27.38 13.12 -7.96
C GLN A 353 -27.35 13.19 -9.50
N GLN A 354 -27.64 14.38 -10.04
CA GLN A 354 -27.52 14.71 -11.46
C GLN A 354 -26.66 15.97 -11.61
N LEU A 355 -25.35 15.80 -11.78
CA LEU A 355 -24.39 16.93 -11.83
C LEU A 355 -24.48 17.74 -13.12
N GLN A 356 -25.03 17.16 -14.20
CA GLN A 356 -25.12 17.77 -15.52
C GLN A 356 -23.76 18.29 -16.03
N LEU A 357 -22.67 17.56 -15.74
CA LEU A 357 -21.33 17.94 -16.17
C LEU A 357 -21.25 17.93 -17.70
N THR A 358 -20.70 19.01 -18.26
CA THR A 358 -20.35 19.06 -19.67
C THR A 358 -19.21 18.09 -19.98
N ASP A 359 -19.04 17.70 -21.24
CA ASP A 359 -17.90 16.86 -21.64
C ASP A 359 -16.55 17.49 -21.27
N ASN A 360 -16.45 18.82 -21.37
CA ASN A 360 -15.26 19.56 -20.97
C ASN A 360 -15.02 19.49 -19.45
N ASP A 361 -16.08 19.53 -18.63
CA ASP A 361 -15.96 19.40 -17.17
C ASP A 361 -15.57 18.00 -16.74
N LYS A 362 -16.12 16.97 -17.40
CA LYS A 362 -15.72 15.57 -17.18
C LYS A 362 -14.25 15.35 -17.53
N ILE A 363 -13.79 15.86 -18.67
CA ILE A 363 -12.38 15.83 -19.06
C ILE A 363 -11.51 16.60 -18.05
N ALA A 364 -11.98 17.76 -17.58
CA ALA A 364 -11.25 18.56 -16.59
C ALA A 364 -11.06 17.80 -15.27
N LEU A 365 -12.12 17.17 -14.74
CA LEU A 365 -12.04 16.31 -13.55
C LEU A 365 -11.03 15.17 -13.74
N ILE A 366 -11.10 14.47 -14.87
CA ILE A 366 -10.14 13.40 -15.19
C ILE A 366 -8.72 13.96 -15.21
N ASN A 367 -8.48 15.07 -15.89
CA ASN A 367 -7.15 15.70 -15.95
C ASN A 367 -6.64 16.09 -14.57
N PHE A 368 -7.50 16.59 -13.67
CA PHE A 368 -7.13 16.84 -12.29
C PHE A 368 -6.77 15.56 -11.53
N LEU A 369 -7.56 14.49 -11.62
CA LEU A 369 -7.27 13.21 -10.95
C LEU A 369 -5.92 12.62 -11.39
N LYS A 370 -5.54 12.82 -12.66
CA LYS A 370 -4.24 12.42 -13.20
C LYS A 370 -3.06 13.15 -12.57
N THR A 371 -3.29 14.31 -11.96
CA THR A 371 -2.24 15.06 -11.25
C THR A 371 -1.90 14.48 -9.87
N LEU A 372 -2.69 13.50 -9.39
CA LEU A 372 -2.56 12.88 -8.06
C LEU A 372 -1.62 11.65 -8.05
N THR A 373 -0.92 11.41 -9.14
CA THR A 373 0.03 10.30 -9.31
C THR A 373 1.45 10.75 -8.92
N GLY A 374 2.07 10.02 -8.01
CA GLY A 374 3.47 10.15 -7.62
C GLY A 374 4.41 9.31 -8.49
N ASN A 375 5.70 9.26 -8.15
CA ASN A 375 6.70 8.50 -8.94
C ASN A 375 7.56 7.56 -8.07
N ASP A 376 7.97 7.99 -6.87
CA ASP A 376 8.92 7.26 -6.02
C ASP A 376 8.43 5.85 -5.69
N MET A 377 7.15 5.72 -5.29
CA MET A 377 6.57 4.47 -4.80
C MET A 377 6.65 3.29 -5.79
N TYR A 378 6.57 3.56 -7.09
CA TYR A 378 6.59 2.53 -8.13
C TYR A 378 7.95 1.87 -8.33
N THR A 379 9.04 2.54 -7.95
CA THR A 379 10.40 2.09 -8.30
C THR A 379 11.35 2.03 -7.11
N ASN A 380 11.00 2.64 -5.98
CA ASN A 380 11.88 2.72 -4.83
C ASN A 380 12.12 1.32 -4.24
N PRO A 381 13.39 0.88 -4.12
CA PRO A 381 13.74 -0.42 -3.58
C PRO A 381 13.25 -0.69 -2.17
N LYS A 382 12.97 0.33 -1.34
CA LYS A 382 12.51 0.12 0.03
C LYS A 382 11.14 -0.55 0.12
N TRP A 383 10.33 -0.49 -0.93
CA TRP A 383 9.02 -1.16 -1.00
C TRP A 383 8.98 -2.37 -1.94
N SER A 384 10.08 -2.72 -2.60
CA SER A 384 10.12 -3.83 -3.57
C SER A 384 10.38 -5.19 -2.93
N ASN A 385 10.29 -6.28 -3.70
CA ASN A 385 10.56 -7.62 -3.19
C ASN A 385 12.01 -7.78 -2.63
N PRO A 386 12.19 -8.08 -1.32
CA PRO A 386 13.50 -8.23 -0.70
C PRO A 386 14.16 -9.60 -0.96
N PHE A 387 13.45 -10.61 -1.47
CA PHE A 387 14.00 -11.94 -1.68
C PHE A 387 14.96 -12.01 -2.88
N ILE A 388 15.92 -12.93 -2.83
CA ILE A 388 16.64 -13.36 -4.03
C ILE A 388 15.69 -14.27 -4.83
N ASN A 389 15.45 -13.91 -6.08
CA ASN A 389 14.52 -14.65 -6.95
C ASN A 389 14.89 -16.13 -7.08
#